data_AF-A0A946QR91-F1
#
_entry.id   AF-A0A946QR91-F1
#
_cell.length_a   1.000
_cell.length_b   1.000
_cell.length_c   1.000
_cell.angle_alpha   90.00
_cell.angle_beta   90.00
_cell.angle_gamma   90.00
#
_symmetry.space_group_name_H-M   'P 1'
#
loop_
_entity.id
_entity.type
_entity.pdbx_description
1 polymer ?
#
loop_
_entity_poly.entity_id
_entity_poly.type
_entity_poly.pdbx_seq_one_letter_code
_entity_poly.pdbx_strand_id
1 'polypeptide(L)'
;MIKKIASGKNPNFWIFFHATLGIVSTLSPYALIAWFYFILFLSGVKLFSKKESFFIKISYLIFYLTSFEILARMSKTSPYIPYELGKYLMFILLITGIFAGYKKGKTGWFILILLIPGIVTGYLAGTPLKGFIFNVLGTLNIALAIIYFKDQVIQQKEFIAFLRLVIYPIISALAFSIIKTPKYEEIEYSLNASFATTGGFGSNQVATAFGTILFLLFLFIMFRWDFSQKRWMDIFLLLIFTFQGLLSFSRGGILGGLMGITVVLYLNRNISNQAGHNINQKKILIYLIPVILLLYGSFQLANRITNGMLLQRYSGETTGTLSGTREKNLNIITSNRSNIVLEDFKIFIEYPLWGVGVGQSSKHRNTTKGQLPHVEFSRLMSEHGLAGLISFLILSFILLKIYKRRYKVYMGNIMLALFLIAIFTTSHAATRTYISPILIGLSLLIVKPQIKENK
;
A
#
# COMPACT_ATOMS: atom_id res chain seq x y z
N MET A 1 -18.30 -16.06 3.42
CA MET A 1 -17.35 -16.09 4.56
C MET A 1 -16.82 -14.70 4.87
N ILE A 2 -16.40 -13.94 3.84
CA ILE A 2 -15.77 -12.61 3.95
C ILE A 2 -16.52 -11.61 4.86
N LYS A 3 -17.86 -11.58 4.82
CA LYS A 3 -18.67 -10.75 5.72
C LYS A 3 -18.42 -11.04 7.20
N LYS A 4 -18.22 -12.31 7.58
CA LYS A 4 -17.90 -12.67 8.97
C LYS A 4 -16.54 -12.08 9.38
N ILE A 5 -15.54 -12.19 8.51
CA ILE A 5 -14.21 -11.57 8.70
C ILE A 5 -14.33 -10.05 8.82
N ALA A 6 -15.08 -9.43 7.90
CA ALA A 6 -15.31 -7.99 7.83
C ALA A 6 -16.05 -7.43 9.05
N SER A 7 -17.02 -8.19 9.57
CA SER A 7 -17.90 -7.77 10.68
C SER A 7 -17.16 -7.50 11.98
N GLY A 8 -15.93 -8.01 12.16
CA GLY A 8 -15.19 -7.90 13.41
C GLY A 8 -15.79 -8.76 14.55
N LYS A 9 -16.68 -9.71 14.24
CA LYS A 9 -17.08 -10.75 15.20
C LYS A 9 -15.93 -11.73 15.39
N ASN A 10 -15.57 -12.00 16.64
CA ASN A 10 -14.44 -12.84 17.04
C ASN A 10 -13.12 -12.44 16.36
N PRO A 11 -12.65 -11.19 16.53
CA PRO A 11 -11.48 -10.71 15.81
C PRO A 11 -10.19 -11.43 16.26
N ASN A 12 -10.09 -11.83 17.53
CA ASN A 12 -8.96 -12.63 18.02
C ASN A 12 -8.82 -13.97 17.28
N PHE A 13 -9.94 -14.63 16.98
CA PHE A 13 -9.93 -15.83 16.13
C PHE A 13 -9.37 -15.52 14.75
N TRP A 14 -9.80 -14.43 14.11
CA TRP A 14 -9.30 -14.06 12.79
C TRP A 14 -7.83 -13.64 12.80
N ILE A 15 -7.35 -12.95 13.83
CA ILE A 15 -5.92 -12.64 14.01
C ILE A 15 -5.12 -13.94 14.09
N PHE A 16 -5.52 -14.86 14.98
CA PHE A 16 -4.82 -16.13 15.17
C PHE A 16 -4.89 -17.02 13.93
N PHE A 17 -6.06 -17.09 13.28
CA PHE A 17 -6.23 -17.83 12.03
C PHE A 17 -5.28 -17.33 10.94
N HIS A 18 -5.20 -16.01 10.73
CA HIS A 18 -4.32 -15.44 9.70
C HIS A 18 -2.84 -15.59 10.07
N ALA A 19 -2.47 -15.44 11.35
CA ALA A 19 -1.12 -15.73 11.80
C ALA A 19 -0.75 -17.20 11.51
N THR A 20 -1.61 -18.14 11.88
CA THR A 20 -1.44 -19.58 11.62
C THR A 20 -1.36 -19.87 10.12
N LEU A 21 -2.21 -19.25 9.30
CA LEU A 21 -2.16 -19.39 7.84
C LEU A 21 -0.79 -18.97 7.29
N GLY A 22 -0.23 -17.87 7.80
CA GLY A 22 1.12 -17.41 7.46
C GLY A 22 2.20 -18.43 7.85
N ILE A 23 2.14 -18.95 9.09
CA ILE A 23 3.07 -19.96 9.60
C ILE A 23 3.01 -21.24 8.77
N VAL A 24 1.82 -21.80 8.54
CA VAL A 24 1.66 -23.02 7.73
C VAL A 24 2.13 -22.80 6.29
N SER A 25 1.93 -21.60 5.75
CA SER A 25 2.42 -21.25 4.40
C SER A 25 3.94 -21.28 4.29
N THR A 26 4.69 -21.25 5.40
CA THR A 26 6.16 -21.43 5.39
C THR A 26 6.59 -22.86 5.10
N LEU A 27 5.71 -23.83 5.39
CA LEU A 27 5.91 -25.27 5.17
C LEU A 27 5.41 -25.65 3.77
N SER A 28 4.27 -25.11 3.35
CA SER A 28 3.66 -25.45 2.06
C SER A 28 2.77 -24.33 1.50
N PRO A 29 2.81 -24.04 0.18
CA PRO A 29 1.93 -23.05 -0.44
C PRO A 29 0.45 -23.46 -0.45
N TYR A 30 0.14 -24.75 -0.32
CA TYR A 30 -1.21 -25.27 -0.56
C TYR A 30 -2.24 -24.81 0.46
N ALA A 31 -1.85 -24.50 1.70
CA ALA A 31 -2.76 -23.96 2.70
C ALA A 31 -3.32 -22.59 2.28
N LEU A 32 -2.45 -21.71 1.76
CA LEU A 32 -2.87 -20.42 1.21
C LEU A 32 -3.72 -20.60 -0.05
N ILE A 33 -3.30 -21.48 -0.97
CA ILE A 33 -4.04 -21.75 -2.20
C ILE A 33 -5.47 -22.21 -1.87
N ALA A 34 -5.61 -23.20 -0.99
CA ALA A 34 -6.90 -23.73 -0.56
C ALA A 34 -7.77 -22.63 0.08
N TRP A 35 -7.21 -21.85 1.02
CA TRP A 35 -7.95 -20.76 1.67
C TRP A 35 -8.41 -19.69 0.68
N PHE A 36 -7.53 -19.29 -0.24
CA PHE A 36 -7.81 -18.27 -1.24
C PHE A 36 -9.00 -18.65 -2.12
N TYR A 37 -8.97 -19.85 -2.71
CA TYR A 37 -10.04 -20.34 -3.57
C TYR A 37 -11.32 -20.65 -2.80
N PHE A 38 -11.21 -21.14 -1.55
CA PHE A 38 -12.37 -21.32 -0.68
C PHE A 38 -13.12 -20.01 -0.42
N ILE A 39 -12.38 -18.91 -0.13
CA ILE A 39 -13.00 -17.59 0.06
C ILE A 39 -13.57 -17.06 -1.24
N LEU A 40 -12.87 -17.21 -2.36
CA LEU A 40 -13.34 -16.78 -3.67
C LEU A 40 -14.66 -17.47 -4.03
N PHE A 41 -14.72 -18.79 -3.90
CA PHE A 41 -15.93 -19.60 -4.16
C PHE A 41 -17.09 -19.20 -3.25
N LEU A 42 -16.89 -19.22 -1.92
CA LEU A 42 -17.96 -18.90 -0.96
C LEU A 42 -18.46 -17.46 -1.06
N SER A 43 -17.63 -16.55 -1.54
CA SER A 43 -18.01 -15.15 -1.71
C SER A 43 -18.68 -14.93 -3.06
N GLY A 44 -18.25 -15.63 -4.12
CA GLY A 44 -18.90 -15.67 -5.43
C GLY A 44 -20.36 -16.09 -5.34
N VAL A 45 -20.66 -17.20 -4.65
CA VAL A 45 -22.05 -17.66 -4.41
C VAL A 45 -22.91 -16.57 -3.73
N LYS A 46 -22.31 -15.76 -2.85
CA LYS A 46 -23.03 -14.72 -2.09
C LYS A 46 -23.17 -13.38 -2.83
N LEU A 47 -22.53 -13.20 -3.99
CA LEU A 47 -22.67 -11.99 -4.79
C LEU A 47 -24.14 -11.76 -5.21
N PHE A 48 -24.88 -12.83 -5.49
CA PHE A 48 -26.29 -12.80 -5.92
C PHE A 48 -27.32 -12.51 -4.80
N SER A 49 -26.90 -12.51 -3.53
CA SER A 49 -27.83 -12.23 -2.41
C SER A 49 -28.34 -10.78 -2.42
N LYS A 50 -29.60 -10.51 -2.12
CA LYS A 50 -30.11 -9.12 -2.04
C LYS A 50 -29.81 -8.38 -0.71
N LYS A 51 -29.22 -9.06 0.28
CA LYS A 51 -29.07 -8.52 1.65
C LYS A 51 -28.08 -7.35 1.80
N GLU A 52 -27.17 -7.15 0.86
CA GLU A 52 -26.13 -6.11 0.91
C GLU A 52 -25.94 -5.51 -0.48
N SER A 53 -25.53 -4.24 -0.54
CA SER A 53 -25.23 -3.61 -1.83
C SER A 53 -24.11 -4.36 -2.53
N PHE A 54 -24.21 -4.48 -3.86
CA PHE A 54 -23.21 -5.14 -4.67
C PHE A 54 -21.83 -4.48 -4.52
N PHE A 55 -21.80 -3.15 -4.38
CA PHE A 55 -20.59 -2.38 -4.08
C PHE A 55 -19.85 -2.86 -2.84
N ILE A 56 -20.54 -3.05 -1.71
CA ILE A 56 -19.90 -3.49 -0.46
C ILE A 56 -19.28 -4.88 -0.64
N LYS A 57 -19.96 -5.80 -1.32
CA LYS A 57 -19.48 -7.17 -1.51
C LYS A 57 -18.25 -7.24 -2.40
N ILE A 58 -18.26 -6.55 -3.54
CA ILE A 58 -17.11 -6.48 -4.45
C ILE A 58 -15.94 -5.78 -3.73
N SER A 59 -16.21 -4.70 -2.99
CA SER A 59 -15.19 -4.02 -2.19
C SER A 59 -14.58 -4.94 -1.13
N TYR A 60 -15.38 -5.77 -0.44
CA TYR A 60 -14.84 -6.78 0.50
C TYR A 60 -13.90 -7.77 -0.19
N LEU A 61 -14.25 -8.23 -1.40
CA LEU A 61 -13.37 -9.12 -2.17
C LEU A 61 -12.09 -8.42 -2.59
N ILE A 62 -12.17 -7.18 -3.09
CA ILE A 62 -11.00 -6.38 -3.48
C ILE A 62 -10.06 -6.24 -2.28
N PHE A 63 -10.52 -5.70 -1.15
CA PHE A 63 -9.64 -5.40 -0.02
C PHE A 63 -9.02 -6.64 0.61
N TYR A 64 -9.76 -7.75 0.68
CA TYR A 64 -9.27 -8.97 1.32
C TYR A 64 -8.39 -9.80 0.39
N LEU A 65 -8.85 -10.13 -0.82
CA LEU A 65 -8.14 -11.09 -1.66
C LEU A 65 -6.87 -10.50 -2.28
N THR A 66 -6.90 -9.23 -2.68
CA THR A 66 -5.68 -8.59 -3.21
C THR A 66 -4.62 -8.44 -2.12
N SER A 67 -5.03 -8.35 -0.85
CA SER A 67 -4.10 -8.26 0.28
C SER A 67 -3.30 -9.53 0.56
N PHE A 68 -3.65 -10.67 -0.06
CA PHE A 68 -2.81 -11.88 -0.01
C PHE A 68 -1.62 -11.84 -0.97
N GLU A 69 -1.50 -10.84 -1.86
CA GLU A 69 -0.45 -10.80 -2.89
C GLU A 69 0.96 -10.97 -2.30
N ILE A 70 1.26 -10.29 -1.19
CA ILE A 70 2.58 -10.38 -0.54
C ILE A 70 2.86 -11.80 -0.07
N LEU A 71 1.93 -12.41 0.68
CA LEU A 71 2.09 -13.78 1.16
C LEU A 71 2.15 -14.79 0.02
N ALA A 72 1.33 -14.63 -1.03
CA ALA A 72 1.31 -15.49 -2.20
C ALA A 72 2.67 -15.52 -2.92
N ARG A 73 3.30 -14.34 -3.08
CA ARG A 73 4.65 -14.24 -3.65
C ARG A 73 5.71 -14.85 -2.72
N MET A 74 5.62 -14.61 -1.40
CA MET A 74 6.55 -15.18 -0.40
C MET A 74 6.48 -16.71 -0.33
N SER A 75 5.27 -17.28 -0.36
CA SER A 75 5.03 -18.72 -0.31
C SER A 75 5.16 -19.43 -1.66
N LYS A 76 5.48 -18.70 -2.74
CA LYS A 76 5.69 -19.23 -4.10
C LYS A 76 4.48 -20.03 -4.63
N THR A 77 3.28 -19.50 -4.48
CA THR A 77 2.03 -20.16 -4.92
C THR A 77 1.80 -20.25 -6.43
N SER A 78 2.68 -19.64 -7.24
CA SER A 78 2.59 -19.67 -8.70
C SER A 78 2.85 -21.09 -9.22
N PRO A 79 2.11 -21.60 -10.25
CA PRO A 79 1.17 -20.87 -11.10
C PRO A 79 -0.28 -20.81 -10.57
N TYR A 80 -0.63 -21.54 -9.50
CA TYR A 80 -2.01 -21.63 -9.01
C TYR A 80 -2.57 -20.26 -8.60
N ILE A 81 -1.81 -19.51 -7.79
CA ILE A 81 -2.07 -18.09 -7.59
C ILE A 81 -1.01 -17.30 -8.37
N PRO A 82 -1.39 -16.56 -9.43
CA PRO A 82 -0.45 -15.84 -10.28
C PRO A 82 0.45 -14.87 -9.51
N TYR A 83 1.70 -14.70 -9.96
CA TYR A 83 2.67 -13.82 -9.30
C TYR A 83 2.18 -12.35 -9.18
N GLU A 84 1.46 -11.86 -10.18
CA GLU A 84 0.84 -10.52 -10.17
C GLU A 84 -0.66 -10.57 -9.80
N LEU A 85 -1.09 -11.56 -8.99
CA LEU A 85 -2.50 -11.81 -8.62
C LEU A 85 -3.23 -10.53 -8.23
N GLY A 86 -2.66 -9.73 -7.33
CA GLY A 86 -3.34 -8.54 -6.83
C GLY A 86 -3.71 -7.58 -7.95
N LYS A 87 -2.86 -7.46 -8.99
CA LYS A 87 -3.16 -6.63 -10.15
C LYS A 87 -4.28 -7.23 -11.02
N TYR A 88 -4.22 -8.52 -11.33
CA TYR A 88 -5.24 -9.17 -12.18
C TYR A 88 -6.61 -9.23 -11.48
N LEU A 89 -6.63 -9.63 -10.21
CA LEU A 89 -7.85 -9.78 -9.45
C LEU A 89 -8.51 -8.42 -9.20
N MET A 90 -7.71 -7.41 -8.84
CA MET A 90 -8.22 -6.04 -8.69
C MET A 90 -8.83 -5.53 -9.99
N PHE A 91 -8.16 -5.75 -11.12
CA PHE A 91 -8.65 -5.37 -12.44
C PHE A 91 -10.03 -5.99 -12.74
N ILE A 92 -10.15 -7.31 -12.59
CA ILE A 92 -11.41 -8.04 -12.86
C ILE A 92 -12.53 -7.57 -11.92
N LEU A 93 -12.25 -7.43 -10.61
CA LEU A 93 -13.26 -7.05 -9.63
C LEU A 93 -13.71 -5.58 -9.80
N LEU A 94 -12.79 -4.67 -10.12
CA LEU A 94 -13.13 -3.28 -10.40
C LEU A 94 -13.99 -3.16 -11.66
N ILE A 95 -13.62 -3.85 -12.74
CA ILE A 95 -14.41 -3.89 -13.98
C ILE A 95 -15.81 -4.45 -13.71
N THR A 96 -15.90 -5.55 -12.96
CA THR A 96 -17.18 -6.14 -12.53
C THR A 96 -18.05 -5.11 -11.81
N GLY A 97 -17.45 -4.35 -10.88
CA GLY A 97 -18.13 -3.28 -10.17
C GLY A 97 -18.58 -2.11 -11.07
N ILE A 98 -17.75 -1.74 -12.04
CA ILE A 98 -18.04 -0.66 -13.01
C ILE A 98 -19.21 -1.05 -13.92
N PHE A 99 -19.22 -2.30 -14.42
CA PHE A 99 -20.34 -2.83 -15.22
C PHE A 99 -21.64 -2.93 -14.41
N ALA A 100 -21.56 -3.19 -13.10
CA ALA A 100 -22.69 -3.13 -12.19
C ALA A 100 -23.19 -1.69 -11.88
N GLY A 101 -22.62 -0.66 -12.52
CA GLY A 101 -23.09 0.72 -12.45
C GLY A 101 -22.32 1.63 -11.47
N TYR A 102 -21.33 1.10 -10.74
CA TYR A 102 -20.51 1.90 -9.81
C TYR A 102 -19.39 2.60 -10.58
N LYS A 103 -19.71 3.70 -11.28
CA LYS A 103 -18.80 4.37 -12.22
C LYS A 103 -18.79 5.90 -12.14
N LYS A 104 -18.94 6.45 -10.93
CA LYS A 104 -19.07 7.91 -10.69
C LYS A 104 -17.78 8.69 -11.00
N GLY A 105 -16.61 8.06 -10.93
CA GLY A 105 -15.33 8.74 -11.04
C GLY A 105 -14.87 9.02 -12.48
N LYS A 106 -15.50 9.98 -13.15
CA LYS A 106 -15.21 10.32 -14.57
C LYS A 106 -13.73 10.56 -14.90
N THR A 107 -12.97 11.13 -13.95
CA THR A 107 -11.53 11.42 -14.11
C THR A 107 -10.68 10.18 -14.38
N GLY A 108 -11.09 9.00 -13.91
CA GLY A 108 -10.34 7.77 -14.19
C GLY A 108 -10.46 7.31 -15.65
N TRP A 109 -11.58 7.59 -16.33
CA TRP A 109 -11.72 7.29 -17.76
C TRP A 109 -10.72 8.08 -18.61
N PHE A 110 -10.48 9.35 -18.26
CA PHE A 110 -9.46 10.17 -18.92
C PHE A 110 -8.07 9.59 -18.73
N ILE A 111 -7.73 9.11 -17.53
CA ILE A 111 -6.44 8.45 -17.29
C ILE A 111 -6.31 7.20 -18.17
N LEU A 112 -7.35 6.37 -18.30
CA LEU A 112 -7.31 5.19 -19.17
C LEU A 112 -6.99 5.55 -20.62
N ILE A 113 -7.60 6.61 -21.15
CA ILE A 113 -7.34 7.08 -22.52
C ILE A 113 -5.90 7.57 -22.65
N LEU A 114 -5.39 8.32 -21.67
CA LEU A 114 -4.02 8.83 -21.66
C LEU A 114 -2.95 7.73 -21.56
N LEU A 115 -3.30 6.51 -21.13
CA LEU A 115 -2.37 5.39 -21.16
C LEU A 115 -2.19 4.79 -22.56
N ILE A 116 -3.16 4.95 -23.47
CA ILE A 116 -3.16 4.32 -24.79
C ILE A 116 -1.92 4.70 -25.62
N PRO A 117 -1.51 5.97 -25.75
CA PRO A 117 -0.35 6.36 -26.55
C PRO A 117 0.92 5.59 -26.17
N GLY A 118 1.28 5.56 -24.88
CA GLY A 118 2.48 4.84 -24.42
C GLY A 118 2.37 3.32 -24.59
N ILE A 119 1.16 2.75 -24.53
CA ILE A 119 0.95 1.32 -24.82
C ILE A 119 1.23 1.02 -26.29
N VAL A 120 0.71 1.85 -27.20
CA VAL A 120 0.94 1.71 -28.65
C VAL A 120 2.43 1.88 -28.96
N THR A 121 3.08 2.92 -28.46
CA THR A 121 4.53 3.13 -28.65
C THR A 121 5.34 1.96 -28.09
N GLY A 122 4.98 1.45 -26.91
CA GLY A 122 5.62 0.28 -26.31
C GLY A 122 5.46 -0.98 -27.17
N TYR A 123 4.31 -1.16 -27.81
CA TYR A 123 4.04 -2.31 -28.67
C TYR A 123 4.90 -2.25 -29.93
N LEU A 124 4.94 -1.08 -30.59
CA LEU A 124 5.79 -0.83 -31.75
C LEU A 124 7.28 -0.99 -31.42
N ALA A 125 7.70 -0.66 -30.20
CA ALA A 125 9.07 -0.84 -29.72
C ALA A 125 9.38 -2.29 -29.26
N GLY A 126 8.43 -3.23 -29.38
CA GLY A 126 8.64 -4.65 -29.06
C GLY A 126 8.58 -5.00 -27.56
N THR A 127 7.81 -4.26 -26.75
CA THR A 127 7.60 -4.60 -25.33
C THR A 127 6.83 -5.93 -25.23
N PRO A 128 7.34 -6.95 -24.52
CA PRO A 128 6.62 -8.22 -24.35
C PRO A 128 5.40 -8.05 -23.44
N LEU A 129 4.41 -8.94 -23.54
CA LEU A 129 3.19 -8.91 -22.71
C LEU A 129 3.48 -8.81 -21.20
N LYS A 130 4.48 -9.56 -20.71
CA LYS A 130 4.91 -9.48 -19.30
C LYS A 130 5.39 -8.08 -18.93
N GLY A 131 6.05 -7.37 -19.85
CA GLY A 131 6.47 -5.98 -19.68
C GLY A 131 5.28 -5.02 -19.56
N PHE A 132 4.24 -5.20 -20.38
CA PHE A 132 3.00 -4.42 -20.24
C PHE A 132 2.30 -4.65 -18.91
N ILE A 133 2.13 -5.92 -18.51
CA ILE A 133 1.48 -6.26 -17.24
C ILE A 133 2.26 -5.69 -16.05
N PHE A 134 3.59 -5.81 -16.10
CA PHE A 134 4.44 -5.30 -15.04
C PHE A 134 4.32 -3.77 -14.92
N ASN A 135 4.28 -3.06 -16.06
CA ASN A 135 4.34 -1.61 -16.07
C ASN A 135 2.97 -0.92 -16.04
N VAL A 136 2.00 -1.30 -16.87
CA VAL A 136 0.73 -0.58 -17.03
C VAL A 136 -0.35 -1.01 -16.06
N LEU A 137 -0.43 -2.30 -15.71
CA LEU A 137 -1.61 -2.83 -15.01
C LEU A 137 -1.82 -2.20 -13.63
N GLY A 138 -0.73 -1.76 -12.97
CA GLY A 138 -0.80 -1.01 -11.73
C GLY A 138 -1.47 0.37 -11.88
N THR A 139 -1.03 1.16 -12.87
CA THR A 139 -1.59 2.48 -13.19
C THR A 139 -3.02 2.38 -13.73
N LEU A 140 -3.29 1.34 -14.50
CA LEU A 140 -4.62 1.01 -14.96
C LEU A 140 -5.57 0.73 -13.78
N ASN A 141 -5.12 -0.04 -12.79
CA ASN A 141 -5.91 -0.28 -11.57
C ASN A 141 -6.13 1.00 -10.75
N ILE A 142 -5.21 1.96 -10.75
CA ILE A 142 -5.44 3.29 -10.15
C ILE A 142 -6.58 4.01 -10.86
N ALA A 143 -6.57 4.02 -12.19
CA ALA A 143 -7.63 4.65 -12.99
C ALA A 143 -9.00 3.99 -12.75
N LEU A 144 -9.05 2.65 -12.74
CA LEU A 144 -10.26 1.90 -12.43
C LEU A 144 -10.74 2.13 -10.99
N ALA A 145 -9.83 2.20 -10.02
CA ALA A 145 -10.18 2.49 -8.62
C ALA A 145 -10.82 3.88 -8.50
N ILE A 146 -10.31 4.88 -9.24
CA ILE A 146 -10.92 6.21 -9.28
C ILE A 146 -12.35 6.15 -9.85
N ILE A 147 -12.57 5.42 -10.96
CA ILE A 147 -13.90 5.27 -11.56
C ILE A 147 -14.89 4.64 -10.56
N TYR A 148 -14.46 3.57 -9.91
CA TYR A 148 -15.30 2.72 -9.07
C TYR A 148 -15.63 3.35 -7.71
N PHE A 149 -14.61 3.79 -6.95
CA PHE A 149 -14.78 4.20 -5.54
C PHE A 149 -15.23 5.65 -5.36
N LYS A 150 -14.99 6.52 -6.35
CA LYS A 150 -15.25 7.95 -6.18
C LYS A 150 -16.71 8.25 -5.85
N ASP A 151 -16.91 9.03 -4.79
CA ASP A 151 -18.22 9.51 -4.33
C ASP A 151 -19.24 8.39 -4.06
N GLN A 152 -18.75 7.17 -3.79
CA GLN A 152 -19.56 6.10 -3.23
C GLN A 152 -19.77 6.36 -1.75
N VAL A 153 -21.02 6.24 -1.31
CA VAL A 153 -21.43 6.57 0.06
C VAL A 153 -21.50 5.29 0.86
N ILE A 154 -20.77 5.24 1.98
CA ILE A 154 -20.75 4.11 2.91
C ILE A 154 -20.92 4.59 4.34
N GLN A 155 -21.37 3.71 5.22
CA GLN A 155 -21.38 3.91 6.66
C GLN A 155 -19.98 3.67 7.24
N GLN A 156 -19.68 4.32 8.36
CA GLN A 156 -18.44 4.13 9.10
C GLN A 156 -18.11 2.66 9.38
N LYS A 157 -19.11 1.83 9.71
CA LYS A 157 -18.90 0.40 9.99
C LYS A 157 -18.33 -0.35 8.78
N GLU A 158 -18.74 0.02 7.57
CA GLU A 158 -18.23 -0.59 6.33
C GLU A 158 -16.81 -0.10 6.02
N PHE A 159 -16.53 1.18 6.26
CA PHE A 159 -15.18 1.72 6.12
C PHE A 159 -14.20 1.01 7.06
N ILE A 160 -14.55 0.87 8.34
CA ILE A 160 -13.75 0.13 9.32
C ILE A 160 -13.57 -1.32 8.87
N ALA A 161 -14.63 -1.95 8.38
CA ALA A 161 -14.56 -3.32 7.87
C ALA A 161 -13.59 -3.45 6.67
N PHE A 162 -13.55 -2.48 5.76
CA PHE A 162 -12.57 -2.46 4.67
C PHE A 162 -11.14 -2.41 5.19
N LEU A 163 -10.86 -1.57 6.19
CA LEU A 163 -9.53 -1.51 6.80
C LEU A 163 -9.13 -2.84 7.45
N ARG A 164 -10.05 -3.50 8.17
CA ARG A 164 -9.80 -4.83 8.76
C ARG A 164 -9.44 -5.86 7.70
N LEU A 165 -10.15 -5.85 6.57
CA LEU A 165 -9.92 -6.80 5.48
C LEU A 165 -8.56 -6.63 4.81
N VAL A 166 -7.97 -5.42 4.84
CA VAL A 166 -6.58 -5.20 4.41
C VAL A 166 -5.59 -5.73 5.47
N ILE A 167 -5.87 -5.50 6.77
CA ILE A 167 -4.97 -5.89 7.86
C ILE A 167 -4.82 -7.43 7.95
N TYR A 168 -5.91 -8.19 7.92
CA TYR A 168 -5.87 -9.63 8.21
C TYR A 168 -4.92 -10.44 7.30
N PRO A 169 -4.97 -10.34 5.96
CA PRO A 169 -4.02 -11.06 5.10
C PRO A 169 -2.56 -10.64 5.32
N ILE A 170 -2.31 -9.39 5.71
CA ILE A 170 -0.96 -8.88 5.95
C ILE A 170 -0.42 -9.38 7.31
N ILE A 171 -1.28 -9.72 8.27
CA ILE A 171 -0.87 -10.48 9.48
C ILE A 171 -0.27 -11.84 9.09
N SER A 172 -0.82 -12.50 8.06
CA SER A 172 -0.22 -13.74 7.55
C SER A 172 1.17 -13.51 6.96
N ALA A 173 1.37 -12.43 6.20
CA ALA A 173 2.70 -12.07 5.67
C ALA A 173 3.70 -11.71 6.79
N LEU A 174 3.24 -11.09 7.87
CA LEU A 174 4.04 -10.82 9.06
C LEU A 174 4.49 -12.11 9.73
N ALA A 175 3.55 -13.02 10.01
CA ALA A 175 3.86 -14.30 10.64
C ALA A 175 4.81 -15.15 9.78
N PHE A 176 4.60 -15.20 8.46
CA PHE A 176 5.52 -15.85 7.54
C PHE A 176 6.93 -15.24 7.61
N SER A 177 7.02 -13.90 7.61
CA SER A 177 8.31 -13.20 7.65
C SER A 177 9.08 -13.53 8.92
N ILE A 178 8.40 -13.51 10.08
CA ILE A 178 9.02 -13.83 11.37
C ILE A 178 9.56 -15.26 11.38
N ILE A 179 8.76 -16.24 10.97
CA ILE A 179 9.17 -17.66 10.96
C ILE A 179 10.29 -17.95 9.97
N LYS A 180 10.30 -17.28 8.81
CA LYS A 180 11.38 -17.43 7.80
C LYS A 180 12.61 -16.57 8.09
N THR A 181 12.55 -15.66 9.07
CA THR A 181 13.73 -14.90 9.47
C THR A 181 14.69 -15.86 10.19
N PRO A 182 15.95 -16.00 9.74
CA PRO A 182 16.96 -16.78 10.47
C PRO A 182 17.18 -16.21 11.87
N LYS A 183 17.93 -16.94 12.71
CA LYS A 183 18.38 -16.38 13.99
C LYS A 183 19.13 -15.08 13.72
N TYR A 184 18.84 -14.05 14.51
CA TYR A 184 19.36 -12.71 14.23
C TYR A 184 20.90 -12.65 14.26
N GLU A 185 21.53 -13.50 15.07
CA GLU A 185 22.97 -13.63 15.19
C GLU A 185 23.63 -14.23 13.93
N GLU A 186 22.87 -14.99 13.13
CA GLU A 186 23.33 -15.62 11.89
C GLU A 186 23.12 -14.71 10.66
N ILE A 187 22.46 -13.56 10.83
CA ILE A 187 22.19 -12.63 9.72
C ILE A 187 23.38 -11.69 9.52
N GLU A 188 24.02 -11.82 8.36
CA GLU A 188 24.95 -10.80 7.87
C GLU A 188 24.16 -9.55 7.44
N TYR A 189 23.94 -8.65 8.38
CA TYR A 189 23.35 -7.36 8.06
C TYR A 189 24.32 -6.57 7.18
N SER A 190 23.77 -5.92 6.16
CA SER A 190 24.49 -5.01 5.29
C SER A 190 23.67 -3.75 5.12
N LEU A 191 24.25 -2.70 4.56
CA LEU A 191 23.55 -1.45 4.27
C LEU A 191 22.63 -1.55 3.05
N ASN A 192 22.22 -2.76 2.65
CA ASN A 192 21.23 -3.02 1.61
C ASN A 192 19.89 -3.46 2.20
N ALA A 193 18.86 -3.57 1.36
CA ALA A 193 17.58 -4.14 1.81
C ALA A 193 17.75 -5.63 2.12
N SER A 194 17.16 -6.12 3.21
CA SER A 194 17.33 -7.50 3.68
C SER A 194 16.19 -8.37 3.20
N PHE A 195 16.52 -9.37 2.35
CA PHE A 195 15.57 -10.40 1.92
C PHE A 195 15.40 -11.50 2.99
N ALA A 196 16.42 -11.69 3.84
CA ALA A 196 16.42 -12.69 4.90
C ALA A 196 15.31 -12.43 5.93
N THR A 197 15.09 -11.16 6.28
CA THR A 197 14.06 -10.74 7.25
C THR A 197 12.68 -10.51 6.61
N THR A 198 12.55 -10.72 5.30
CA THR A 198 11.29 -10.55 4.55
C THR A 198 10.85 -11.83 3.85
N GLY A 199 11.25 -12.98 4.41
CA GLY A 199 10.86 -14.30 3.94
C GLY A 199 11.32 -14.60 2.50
N GLY A 200 12.46 -14.05 2.09
CA GLY A 200 13.03 -14.25 0.75
C GLY A 200 12.33 -13.46 -0.36
N PHE A 201 11.45 -12.52 -0.03
CA PHE A 201 10.71 -11.71 -1.00
C PHE A 201 11.06 -10.21 -0.91
N GLY A 202 10.70 -9.44 -1.95
CA GLY A 202 11.11 -8.05 -2.13
C GLY A 202 10.86 -7.15 -0.92
N SER A 203 11.93 -6.76 -0.23
CA SER A 203 11.85 -6.06 1.06
C SER A 203 11.11 -4.73 0.96
N ASN A 204 11.21 -4.03 -0.18
CA ASN A 204 10.46 -2.80 -0.42
C ASN A 204 8.94 -3.01 -0.40
N GLN A 205 8.46 -4.12 -0.97
CA GLN A 205 7.02 -4.43 -1.06
C GLN A 205 6.49 -4.85 0.31
N VAL A 206 7.24 -5.70 1.02
CA VAL A 206 6.92 -6.14 2.39
C VAL A 206 6.91 -4.96 3.36
N ALA A 207 7.95 -4.11 3.35
CA ALA A 207 8.01 -2.93 4.20
C ALA A 207 6.89 -1.91 3.90
N THR A 208 6.49 -1.78 2.64
CA THR A 208 5.36 -0.90 2.25
C THR A 208 4.05 -1.43 2.81
N ALA A 209 3.83 -2.74 2.76
CA ALA A 209 2.67 -3.39 3.39
C ALA A 209 2.66 -3.18 4.90
N PHE A 210 3.79 -3.44 5.58
CA PHE A 210 3.89 -3.28 7.03
C PHE A 210 3.77 -1.83 7.48
N GLY A 211 4.37 -0.87 6.76
CA GLY A 211 4.19 0.56 7.01
C GLY A 211 2.74 1.03 6.82
N THR A 212 2.05 0.48 5.82
CA THR A 212 0.61 0.75 5.63
C THR A 212 -0.20 0.22 6.81
N ILE A 213 0.07 -1.01 7.28
CA ILE A 213 -0.63 -1.58 8.44
C ILE A 213 -0.31 -0.85 9.73
N LEU A 214 0.94 -0.40 9.93
CA LEU A 214 1.31 0.50 11.02
C LEU A 214 0.38 1.72 11.06
N PHE A 215 0.19 2.40 9.92
CA PHE A 215 -0.73 3.53 9.84
C PHE A 215 -2.19 3.12 10.12
N LEU A 216 -2.67 2.02 9.53
CA LEU A 216 -4.06 1.59 9.73
C LEU A 216 -4.33 1.20 11.20
N LEU A 217 -3.45 0.43 11.84
CA LEU A 217 -3.55 0.10 13.26
C LEU A 217 -3.50 1.35 14.13
N PHE A 218 -2.67 2.34 13.76
CA PHE A 218 -2.68 3.63 14.42
C PHE A 218 -4.04 4.33 14.33
N LEU A 219 -4.78 4.24 13.21
CA LEU A 219 -6.15 4.77 13.13
C LEU A 219 -7.11 4.04 14.06
N PHE A 220 -7.08 2.71 14.10
CA PHE A 220 -7.87 1.93 15.08
C PHE A 220 -7.55 2.34 16.51
N ILE A 221 -6.27 2.59 16.78
CA ILE A 221 -5.80 3.10 18.05
C ILE A 221 -6.40 4.49 18.31
N MET A 222 -6.02 5.49 17.53
CA MET A 222 -6.38 6.89 17.75
C MET A 222 -7.89 7.13 17.86
N PHE A 223 -8.70 6.47 17.02
CA PHE A 223 -10.15 6.65 16.99
C PHE A 223 -10.95 5.67 17.85
N ARG A 224 -10.26 4.80 18.61
CA ARG A 224 -10.89 3.75 19.45
C ARG A 224 -11.89 2.88 18.68
N TRP A 225 -11.53 2.51 17.46
CA TRP A 225 -12.29 1.51 16.73
C TRP A 225 -11.86 0.12 17.20
N ASP A 226 -12.81 -0.80 17.29
CA ASP A 226 -12.49 -2.17 17.68
C ASP A 226 -11.78 -2.90 16.54
N PHE A 227 -10.49 -3.19 16.70
CA PHE A 227 -9.80 -4.17 15.85
C PHE A 227 -9.84 -5.55 16.50
N SER A 228 -9.06 -5.77 17.57
CA SER A 228 -8.93 -7.06 18.27
C SER A 228 -9.85 -7.22 19.50
N GLN A 229 -10.72 -6.25 19.80
CA GLN A 229 -11.43 -6.08 21.08
C GLN A 229 -10.52 -5.81 22.30
N LYS A 230 -9.22 -6.12 22.22
CA LYS A 230 -8.25 -5.96 23.30
C LYS A 230 -7.20 -4.95 22.90
N ARG A 231 -7.24 -3.77 23.51
CA ARG A 231 -6.37 -2.64 23.13
C ARG A 231 -4.88 -2.96 23.13
N TRP A 232 -4.41 -3.75 24.10
CA TRP A 232 -3.01 -4.16 24.20
C TRP A 232 -2.58 -5.04 23.02
N MET A 233 -3.49 -5.83 22.44
CA MET A 233 -3.21 -6.66 21.27
C MET A 233 -3.02 -5.80 20.01
N ASP A 234 -3.80 -4.72 19.86
CA ASP A 234 -3.61 -3.76 18.76
C ASP A 234 -2.24 -3.06 18.85
N ILE A 235 -1.82 -2.70 20.08
CA ILE A 235 -0.51 -2.11 20.36
C ILE A 235 0.62 -3.12 20.10
N PHE A 236 0.45 -4.36 20.55
CA PHE A 236 1.40 -5.44 20.31
C PHE A 236 1.59 -5.72 18.82
N LEU A 237 0.50 -5.80 18.05
CA LEU A 237 0.58 -5.95 16.60
C LEU A 237 1.29 -4.76 15.94
N LEU A 238 0.98 -3.52 16.37
CA LEU A 238 1.66 -2.32 15.89
C LEU A 238 3.18 -2.42 16.11
N LEU A 239 3.61 -2.82 17.32
CA LEU A 239 5.01 -3.01 17.66
C LEU A 239 5.70 -4.04 16.77
N ILE A 240 5.09 -5.22 16.59
CA ILE A 240 5.70 -6.28 15.78
C ILE A 240 5.76 -5.89 14.31
N PHE A 241 4.72 -5.24 13.76
CA PHE A 241 4.77 -4.71 12.39
C PHE A 241 5.87 -3.68 12.20
N THR A 242 6.03 -2.75 13.15
CA THR A 242 7.12 -1.78 13.12
C THR A 242 8.48 -2.49 13.20
N PHE A 243 8.66 -3.38 14.18
CA PHE A 243 9.92 -4.08 14.40
C PHE A 243 10.34 -4.91 13.19
N GLN A 244 9.47 -5.80 12.69
CA GLN A 244 9.77 -6.58 11.49
C GLN A 244 9.97 -5.69 10.25
N GLY A 245 9.20 -4.62 10.14
CA GLY A 245 9.32 -3.64 9.07
C GLY A 245 10.67 -2.90 9.08
N LEU A 246 11.22 -2.57 10.24
CA LEU A 246 12.55 -1.99 10.39
C LEU A 246 13.64 -2.98 9.98
N LEU A 247 13.53 -4.24 10.41
CA LEU A 247 14.48 -5.30 10.08
C LEU A 247 14.56 -5.62 8.57
N SER A 248 13.59 -5.16 7.76
CA SER A 248 13.65 -5.26 6.30
C SER A 248 14.72 -4.37 5.65
N PHE A 249 15.27 -3.39 6.37
CA PHE A 249 16.20 -2.36 5.87
C PHE A 249 15.64 -1.53 4.68
N SER A 250 14.32 -1.63 4.43
CA SER A 250 13.59 -0.80 3.45
C SER A 250 12.93 0.40 4.14
N ARG A 251 13.69 1.49 4.23
CA ARG A 251 13.30 2.75 4.89
C ARG A 251 11.96 3.30 4.44
N GLY A 252 11.76 3.43 3.13
CA GLY A 252 10.60 4.12 2.60
C GLY A 252 9.27 3.50 3.02
N GLY A 253 9.17 2.18 3.14
CA GLY A 253 7.91 1.53 3.54
C GLY A 253 7.42 1.98 4.90
N ILE A 254 8.29 1.92 5.91
CA ILE A 254 7.99 2.39 7.28
C ILE A 254 7.81 3.91 7.33
N LEU A 255 8.67 4.66 6.62
CA LEU A 255 8.52 6.12 6.53
C LEU A 255 7.18 6.55 5.93
N GLY A 256 6.63 5.78 4.98
CA GLY A 256 5.29 6.04 4.43
C GLY A 256 4.18 5.90 5.47
N GLY A 257 4.26 4.87 6.32
CA GLY A 257 3.35 4.70 7.46
C GLY A 257 3.47 5.84 8.47
N LEU A 258 4.71 6.19 8.84
CA LEU A 258 5.00 7.31 9.75
C LEU A 258 4.52 8.66 9.20
N MET A 259 4.69 8.90 7.90
CA MET A 259 4.16 10.08 7.23
C MET A 259 2.64 10.15 7.38
N GLY A 260 1.94 9.04 7.18
CA GLY A 260 0.50 8.93 7.41
C GLY A 260 0.08 9.33 8.83
N ILE A 261 0.79 8.77 9.82
CA ILE A 261 0.57 9.06 11.25
C ILE A 261 0.76 10.56 11.51
N THR A 262 1.89 11.13 11.09
CA THR A 262 2.21 12.55 11.26
C THR A 262 1.19 13.46 10.60
N VAL A 263 0.79 13.16 9.36
CA VAL A 263 -0.23 13.93 8.63
C VAL A 263 -1.57 13.90 9.37
N VAL A 264 -2.04 12.73 9.80
CA VAL A 264 -3.31 12.61 10.53
C VAL A 264 -3.25 13.36 11.85
N LEU A 265 -2.15 13.25 12.60
CA LEU A 265 -1.96 13.97 13.86
C LEU A 265 -1.97 15.49 13.66
N TYR A 266 -1.21 15.97 12.67
CA TYR A 266 -1.15 17.39 12.32
C TYR A 266 -2.52 17.94 11.91
N LEU A 267 -3.21 17.27 10.99
CA LEU A 267 -4.48 17.75 10.45
C LEU A 267 -5.62 17.71 11.47
N ASN A 268 -5.62 16.76 12.41
CA ASN A 268 -6.65 16.66 13.44
C ASN A 268 -6.40 17.55 14.66
N ARG A 269 -5.26 18.26 14.74
CA ARG A 269 -4.98 19.23 15.82
C ARG A 269 -6.01 20.36 15.86
N ASN A 270 -6.49 20.83 14.71
CA ASN A 270 -7.29 22.06 14.59
C ASN A 270 -8.79 21.81 14.37
N ILE A 271 -9.27 20.56 14.43
CA ILE A 271 -10.71 20.28 14.26
C ILE A 271 -11.39 20.42 15.61
N SER A 272 -11.82 21.66 15.89
CA SER A 272 -12.54 21.99 17.11
C SER A 272 -14.00 21.53 17.09
N ASN A 273 -14.76 21.55 15.97
CA ASN A 273 -16.22 21.32 16.10
C ASN A 273 -17.05 20.88 14.87
N GLN A 274 -16.46 20.56 13.71
CA GLN A 274 -17.28 20.50 12.46
C GLN A 274 -17.72 19.11 11.94
N ALA A 275 -17.47 18.01 12.66
CA ALA A 275 -17.89 16.68 12.20
C ALA A 275 -18.29 15.69 13.32
N GLY A 276 -18.78 16.19 14.46
CA GLY A 276 -19.39 15.35 15.51
C GLY A 276 -18.40 14.51 16.35
N HIS A 277 -17.09 14.69 16.17
CA HIS A 277 -16.08 14.12 17.06
C HIS A 277 -15.39 15.22 17.86
N ASN A 278 -15.76 15.35 19.14
CA ASN A 278 -14.98 16.08 20.13
C ASN A 278 -13.69 15.31 20.44
N ILE A 279 -12.73 15.30 19.49
CA ILE A 279 -11.36 14.90 19.80
C ILE A 279 -10.72 16.09 20.51
N ASN A 280 -10.90 16.13 21.83
CA ASN A 280 -10.21 17.08 22.69
C ASN A 280 -8.70 17.05 22.36
N GLN A 281 -8.11 18.19 22.02
CA GLN A 281 -6.70 18.32 21.61
C GLN A 281 -5.74 17.69 22.62
N LYS A 282 -6.08 17.73 23.92
CA LYS A 282 -5.32 17.06 24.99
C LYS A 282 -5.24 15.52 24.80
N LYS A 283 -6.26 14.90 24.20
CA LYS A 283 -6.28 13.46 23.89
C LYS A 283 -5.33 13.08 22.75
N ILE A 284 -5.07 13.99 21.79
CA ILE A 284 -4.13 13.72 20.69
C ILE A 284 -2.70 13.56 21.24
N LEU A 285 -2.27 14.47 22.12
CA LEU A 285 -0.96 14.38 22.80
C LEU A 285 -0.83 13.10 23.63
N ILE A 286 -1.90 12.69 24.32
CA ILE A 286 -1.94 11.44 25.09
C ILE A 286 -1.73 10.19 24.22
N TYR A 287 -2.15 10.19 22.95
CA TYR A 287 -1.89 9.06 22.04
C TYR A 287 -0.57 9.20 21.28
N LEU A 288 -0.11 10.42 21.03
CA LEU A 288 1.10 10.72 20.27
C LEU A 288 2.36 10.31 21.04
N ILE A 289 2.45 10.66 22.33
CA ILE A 289 3.64 10.37 23.14
C ILE A 289 3.90 8.86 23.24
N PRO A 290 2.92 8.00 23.64
CA PRO A 290 3.14 6.56 23.69
C PRO A 290 3.53 5.97 22.34
N VAL A 291 2.86 6.38 21.25
CA VAL A 291 3.19 5.86 19.91
C VAL A 291 4.62 6.24 19.51
N ILE A 292 5.07 7.46 19.77
CA ILE A 292 6.46 7.87 19.50
C ILE A 292 7.44 7.05 20.34
N LEU A 293 7.17 6.88 21.65
CA LEU A 293 8.02 6.09 22.53
C LEU A 293 8.10 4.62 22.07
N LEU A 294 6.99 4.05 21.62
CA LEU A 294 6.93 2.68 21.08
C LEU A 294 7.72 2.55 19.77
N LEU A 295 7.60 3.51 18.86
CA LEU A 295 8.35 3.54 17.61
C LEU A 295 9.86 3.70 17.87
N TYR A 296 10.22 4.60 18.79
CA TYR A 296 11.60 4.80 19.21
C TYR A 296 12.18 3.55 19.88
N GLY A 297 11.45 2.93 20.80
CA GLY A 297 11.85 1.67 21.44
C GLY A 297 12.03 0.54 20.43
N SER A 298 11.12 0.40 19.47
CA SER A 298 11.23 -0.58 18.38
C SER A 298 12.47 -0.33 17.52
N PHE A 299 12.77 0.94 17.23
CA PHE A 299 13.97 1.33 16.50
C PHE A 299 15.25 1.00 17.28
N GLN A 300 15.30 1.32 18.57
CA GLN A 300 16.47 1.03 19.40
C GLN A 300 16.72 -0.48 19.54
N LEU A 301 15.66 -1.27 19.74
CA LEU A 301 15.77 -2.72 19.79
C LEU A 301 16.31 -3.29 18.48
N ALA A 302 15.73 -2.91 17.34
CA ALA A 302 16.18 -3.35 16.03
C ALA A 302 17.61 -2.86 15.71
N ASN A 303 17.98 -1.64 16.14
CA ASN A 303 19.32 -1.12 15.96
C ASN A 303 20.36 -1.86 16.79
N ARG A 304 20.02 -2.25 18.03
CA ARG A 304 20.88 -3.07 18.88
C ARG A 304 21.10 -4.46 18.28
N ILE A 305 20.05 -5.11 17.80
CA ILE A 305 20.13 -6.43 17.13
C ILE A 305 21.00 -6.38 15.88
N THR A 306 20.95 -5.26 15.15
CA THR A 306 21.72 -5.06 13.91
C THR A 306 23.11 -4.45 14.14
N ASN A 307 23.59 -4.40 15.39
CA ASN A 307 24.88 -3.81 15.76
C ASN A 307 25.09 -2.38 15.20
N GLY A 308 24.04 -1.55 15.21
CA GLY A 308 24.09 -0.16 14.73
C GLY A 308 23.88 0.02 13.23
N MET A 309 23.81 -1.07 12.44
CA MET A 309 23.66 -0.97 10.98
C MET A 309 22.31 -0.43 10.55
N LEU A 310 21.25 -0.65 11.33
CA LEU A 310 19.94 -0.05 11.04
C LEU A 310 20.03 1.48 11.09
N LEU A 311 20.68 2.05 12.11
CA LEU A 311 20.87 3.49 12.24
C LEU A 311 21.67 4.05 11.06
N GLN A 312 22.78 3.40 10.70
CA GLN A 312 23.59 3.77 9.53
C GLN A 312 22.76 3.74 8.25
N ARG A 313 21.95 2.69 8.05
CA ARG A 313 21.06 2.59 6.90
C ARG A 313 20.05 3.74 6.89
N TYR A 314 19.39 4.01 8.02
CA TYR A 314 18.36 5.05 8.15
C TYR A 314 18.92 6.47 8.06
N SER A 315 20.16 6.71 8.50
CA SER A 315 20.87 7.98 8.28
C SER A 315 21.32 8.16 6.83
N GLY A 316 21.28 7.11 6.01
CA GLY A 316 21.60 7.17 4.58
C GLY A 316 23.02 6.74 4.23
N GLU A 317 23.69 6.03 5.12
CA GLU A 317 24.99 5.44 4.85
C GLU A 317 24.90 4.22 3.92
N THR A 318 25.99 4.00 3.18
CA THR A 318 26.29 2.81 2.38
C THR A 318 27.72 2.36 2.65
N THR A 319 28.09 1.16 2.24
CA THR A 319 29.48 0.68 2.37
C THR A 319 30.48 1.65 1.75
N GLY A 320 30.10 2.30 0.65
CA GLY A 320 30.91 3.33 -0.01
C GLY A 320 31.06 4.63 0.80
N THR A 321 30.02 5.08 1.50
CA THR A 321 30.12 6.30 2.32
C THR A 321 30.87 6.06 3.62
N LEU A 322 30.68 4.91 4.25
CA LEU A 322 31.44 4.55 5.45
C LEU A 322 32.94 4.34 5.18
N SER A 323 33.28 3.83 3.99
CA SER A 323 34.69 3.66 3.56
C SER A 323 35.34 4.94 3.02
N GLY A 324 34.60 6.06 2.92
CA GLY A 324 35.10 7.30 2.34
C GLY A 324 35.25 7.29 0.81
N THR A 325 34.89 6.19 0.13
CA THR A 325 34.99 6.06 -1.33
C THR A 325 33.86 6.77 -2.08
N ARG A 326 32.80 7.19 -1.36
CA ARG A 326 31.69 7.95 -1.92
C ARG A 326 31.21 9.01 -0.94
N GLU A 327 30.91 10.20 -1.44
CA GLU A 327 30.27 11.24 -0.64
C GLU A 327 28.77 11.03 -0.52
N LYS A 328 28.23 11.38 0.65
CA LYS A 328 26.80 11.30 0.92
C LYS A 328 26.05 12.37 0.13
N ASN A 329 25.37 11.95 -0.92
CA ASN A 329 24.51 12.82 -1.74
C ASN A 329 23.07 12.31 -1.81
N LEU A 330 22.18 13.10 -2.43
CA LEU A 330 20.76 12.76 -2.56
C LEU A 330 20.54 11.40 -3.25
N ASN A 331 21.40 11.02 -4.19
CA ASN A 331 21.29 9.76 -4.91
C ASN A 331 21.56 8.55 -4.01
N ILE A 332 22.57 8.64 -3.15
CA ILE A 332 22.86 7.59 -2.16
C ILE A 332 21.73 7.50 -1.12
N ILE A 333 21.30 8.64 -0.59
CA ILE A 333 20.22 8.70 0.40
C ILE A 333 18.92 8.10 -0.16
N THR A 334 18.61 8.34 -1.43
CA THR A 334 17.39 7.80 -2.07
C THR A 334 17.56 6.40 -2.67
N SER A 335 18.75 5.79 -2.53
CA SER A 335 19.11 4.49 -3.10
C SER A 335 18.94 4.45 -4.62
N ASN A 336 19.65 5.35 -5.33
CA ASN A 336 19.68 5.53 -6.78
C ASN A 336 18.41 6.11 -7.42
N ARG A 337 17.36 6.41 -6.65
CA ARG A 337 16.08 6.88 -7.21
C ARG A 337 16.17 8.27 -7.82
N SER A 338 17.01 9.17 -7.30
CA SER A 338 17.15 10.50 -7.90
C SER A 338 17.77 10.43 -9.30
N ASN A 339 18.78 9.58 -9.52
CA ASN A 339 19.34 9.39 -10.86
C ASN A 339 18.33 8.79 -11.82
N ILE A 340 17.52 7.81 -11.38
CA ILE A 340 16.43 7.25 -12.21
C ILE A 340 15.47 8.37 -12.63
N VAL A 341 15.05 9.23 -11.69
CA VAL A 341 14.14 10.35 -12.00
C VAL A 341 14.76 11.33 -12.98
N LEU A 342 16.05 11.66 -12.82
CA LEU A 342 16.76 12.58 -13.71
C LEU A 342 16.90 12.00 -15.12
N GLU A 343 17.23 10.72 -15.25
CA GLU A 343 17.34 10.07 -16.56
C GLU A 343 15.97 9.90 -17.24
N ASP A 344 14.93 9.51 -16.49
CA ASP A 344 13.56 9.46 -17.00
C ASP A 344 13.10 10.85 -17.48
N PHE A 345 13.50 11.93 -16.80
CA PHE A 345 13.18 13.30 -17.22
C PHE A 345 13.94 13.70 -18.50
N LYS A 346 15.20 13.28 -18.66
CA LYS A 346 15.93 13.45 -19.92
C LYS A 346 15.23 12.74 -21.08
N ILE A 347 14.79 11.50 -20.85
CA ILE A 347 14.00 10.74 -21.84
C ILE A 347 12.71 11.48 -22.18
N PHE A 348 12.02 12.06 -21.20
CA PHE A 348 10.82 12.86 -21.45
C PHE A 348 11.12 14.11 -22.31
N ILE A 349 12.24 14.81 -22.08
CA ILE A 349 12.64 15.96 -22.89
C ILE A 349 12.92 15.54 -24.33
N GLU A 350 13.55 14.38 -24.54
CA GLU A 350 13.87 13.85 -25.86
C GLU A 350 12.64 13.33 -26.62
N TYR A 351 11.69 12.70 -25.91
CA TYR A 351 10.46 12.13 -26.47
C TYR A 351 9.19 12.71 -25.82
N PRO A 352 8.93 14.04 -25.93
CA PRO A 352 7.94 14.72 -25.10
C PRO A 352 6.50 14.35 -25.43
N LEU A 353 6.18 14.10 -26.70
CA LEU A 353 4.79 13.83 -27.11
C LEU A 353 4.35 12.40 -26.77
N TRP A 354 5.07 11.41 -27.33
CA TRP A 354 4.65 10.01 -27.32
C TRP A 354 5.36 9.16 -26.26
N GLY A 355 6.43 9.68 -25.65
CA GLY A 355 7.33 8.90 -24.80
C GLY A 355 8.08 7.83 -25.58
N VAL A 356 8.94 7.07 -24.87
CA VAL A 356 9.66 5.91 -25.46
C VAL A 356 8.83 4.63 -25.47
N GLY A 357 7.60 4.68 -24.97
CA GLY A 357 6.72 3.54 -24.86
C GLY A 357 6.86 2.76 -23.55
N VAL A 358 5.76 2.10 -23.18
CA VAL A 358 5.64 1.34 -21.93
C VAL A 358 6.74 0.29 -21.81
N GLY A 359 7.41 0.27 -20.66
CA GLY A 359 8.46 -0.69 -20.33
C GLY A 359 9.81 -0.46 -21.02
N GLN A 360 9.95 0.59 -21.83
CA GLN A 360 11.17 0.88 -22.57
C GLN A 360 12.10 1.88 -21.89
N SER A 361 11.60 2.63 -20.89
CA SER A 361 12.39 3.63 -20.14
C SER A 361 13.74 3.09 -19.67
N SER A 362 13.75 1.90 -19.06
CA SER A 362 14.97 1.26 -18.53
C SER A 362 16.05 0.93 -19.58
N LYS A 363 15.69 0.81 -20.86
CA LYS A 363 16.65 0.53 -21.95
C LYS A 363 17.27 1.81 -22.51
N HIS A 364 16.56 2.93 -22.39
CA HIS A 364 16.98 4.26 -22.85
C HIS A 364 17.77 5.04 -21.78
N ARG A 365 17.90 4.48 -20.57
CA ARG A 365 18.71 5.05 -19.50
C ARG A 365 20.20 4.73 -19.69
N ASN A 366 21.05 5.74 -19.50
CA ASN A 366 22.50 5.62 -19.75
C ASN A 366 23.24 4.96 -18.58
N THR A 367 23.05 5.48 -17.36
CA THR A 367 23.79 5.04 -16.17
C THR A 367 23.02 4.05 -15.32
N THR A 368 21.68 4.05 -15.38
CA THR A 368 20.84 3.12 -14.63
C THR A 368 20.15 2.08 -15.52
N LYS A 369 20.79 1.74 -16.66
CA LYS A 369 20.29 0.75 -17.63
C LYS A 369 19.96 -0.56 -16.93
N GLY A 370 18.78 -1.11 -17.22
CA GLY A 370 18.29 -2.35 -16.62
C GLY A 370 17.82 -2.25 -15.16
N GLN A 371 18.03 -1.14 -14.47
CA GLN A 371 17.43 -0.92 -13.15
C GLN A 371 15.93 -0.67 -13.31
N LEU A 372 15.11 -1.45 -12.61
CA LEU A 372 13.66 -1.31 -12.69
C LEU A 372 13.22 0.05 -12.11
N PRO A 373 12.25 0.73 -12.75
CA PRO A 373 11.80 2.05 -12.29
C PRO A 373 11.21 1.95 -10.88
N HIS A 374 11.74 2.79 -9.98
CA HIS A 374 11.36 2.83 -8.58
C HIS A 374 10.40 3.98 -8.26
N VAL A 375 10.25 4.94 -9.17
CA VAL A 375 9.37 6.11 -9.05
C VAL A 375 8.38 6.09 -10.21
N GLU A 376 7.09 5.98 -9.90
CA GLU A 376 6.03 5.84 -10.90
C GLU A 376 5.87 7.10 -11.76
N PHE A 377 6.01 8.28 -11.16
CA PHE A 377 5.79 9.57 -11.84
C PHE A 377 6.78 9.81 -12.99
N SER A 378 8.09 9.72 -12.72
CA SER A 378 9.12 9.93 -13.73
C SER A 378 9.01 8.90 -14.86
N ARG A 379 8.72 7.65 -14.49
CA ARG A 379 8.47 6.57 -15.45
C ARG A 379 7.30 6.90 -16.36
N LEU A 380 6.14 7.28 -15.82
CA LEU A 380 4.96 7.61 -16.63
C LEU A 380 5.26 8.73 -17.62
N MET A 381 6.00 9.76 -17.22
CA MET A 381 6.42 10.82 -18.14
C MET A 381 7.35 10.29 -19.23
N SER A 382 8.37 9.51 -18.88
CA SER A 382 9.31 8.96 -19.88
C SER A 382 8.64 8.00 -20.87
N GLU A 383 7.69 7.16 -20.40
CA GLU A 383 7.07 6.11 -21.22
C GLU A 383 5.83 6.57 -22.00
N HIS A 384 5.13 7.60 -21.51
CA HIS A 384 3.89 8.11 -22.12
C HIS A 384 3.97 9.56 -22.60
N GLY A 385 5.10 10.25 -22.42
CA GLY A 385 5.24 11.66 -22.80
C GLY A 385 4.26 12.59 -22.07
N LEU A 386 3.68 13.52 -22.81
CA LEU A 386 2.68 14.49 -22.33
C LEU A 386 1.46 13.79 -21.73
N ALA A 387 1.06 12.63 -22.25
CA ALA A 387 -0.07 11.87 -21.71
C ALA A 387 0.21 11.37 -20.27
N GLY A 388 1.46 11.00 -19.99
CA GLY A 388 1.94 10.67 -18.65
C GLY A 388 1.92 11.88 -17.72
N LEU A 389 2.40 13.03 -18.18
CA LEU A 389 2.35 14.28 -17.42
C LEU A 389 0.91 14.69 -17.08
N ILE A 390 0.00 14.67 -18.06
CA ILE A 390 -1.42 15.01 -17.84
C ILE A 390 -2.06 14.04 -16.84
N SER A 391 -1.74 12.74 -16.92
CA SER A 391 -2.23 11.74 -15.95
C SER A 391 -1.81 12.08 -14.52
N PHE A 392 -0.56 12.52 -14.33
CA PHE A 392 -0.08 13.00 -13.03
C PHE A 392 -0.77 14.29 -12.56
N LEU A 393 -1.01 15.24 -13.46
CA LEU A 393 -1.75 16.46 -13.14
C LEU A 393 -3.19 16.16 -12.72
N ILE A 394 -3.84 15.16 -13.33
CA ILE A 394 -5.17 14.69 -12.91
C ILE A 394 -5.13 14.14 -11.47
N LEU A 395 -4.13 13.30 -11.13
CA LEU A 395 -3.97 12.79 -9.77
C LEU A 395 -3.71 13.92 -8.77
N SER A 396 -2.90 14.90 -9.15
CA SER A 396 -2.63 16.11 -8.34
C SER A 396 -3.89 16.95 -8.13
N PHE A 397 -4.73 17.08 -9.16
CA PHE A 397 -6.02 17.76 -9.05
C PHE A 397 -7.00 17.01 -8.13
N ILE A 398 -6.99 15.67 -8.16
CA ILE A 398 -7.77 14.86 -7.21
C ILE A 398 -7.29 15.10 -5.77
N LEU A 399 -5.97 15.14 -5.53
CA LEU A 399 -5.40 15.48 -4.22
C LEU A 399 -5.91 16.85 -3.74
N LEU A 400 -5.86 17.88 -4.59
CA LEU A 400 -6.38 19.21 -4.25
C LEU A 400 -7.88 19.20 -3.92
N LYS A 401 -8.67 18.38 -4.62
CA LYS A 401 -10.10 18.20 -4.31
C LYS A 401 -10.31 17.54 -2.96
N ILE A 402 -9.58 16.47 -2.65
CA ILE A 402 -9.65 15.81 -1.32
C ILE A 402 -9.24 16.79 -0.23
N TYR A 403 -8.14 17.52 -0.44
CA TYR A 403 -7.68 18.58 0.45
C TYR A 403 -8.81 19.57 0.73
N LYS A 404 -9.41 20.20 -0.29
CA LYS A 404 -10.51 21.17 -0.08
C LYS A 404 -11.75 20.55 0.58
N ARG A 405 -12.10 19.32 0.22
CA ARG A 405 -13.26 18.58 0.74
C ARG A 405 -13.10 18.14 2.19
N ARG A 406 -11.87 18.01 2.70
CA ARG A 406 -11.61 17.41 4.02
C ARG A 406 -12.35 18.10 5.18
N TYR A 407 -12.60 19.40 5.06
CA TYR A 407 -13.32 20.18 6.06
C TYR A 407 -14.84 19.93 6.07
N LYS A 408 -15.39 19.45 4.95
CA LYS A 408 -16.84 19.29 4.73
C LYS A 408 -17.33 17.87 4.97
N VAL A 409 -16.44 16.87 4.97
CA VAL A 409 -16.82 15.46 4.99
C VAL A 409 -16.23 14.78 6.21
N TYR A 410 -17.08 13.98 6.86
CA TYR A 410 -16.70 13.13 7.97
C TYR A 410 -15.50 12.23 7.61
N MET A 411 -14.49 12.15 8.48
CA MET A 411 -13.20 11.48 8.25
C MET A 411 -12.36 12.06 7.09
N GLY A 412 -12.63 13.29 6.62
CA GLY A 412 -11.92 13.91 5.50
C GLY A 412 -10.40 13.97 5.65
N ASN A 413 -9.89 14.19 6.86
CA ASN A 413 -8.45 14.15 7.15
C ASN A 413 -7.84 12.76 6.96
N ILE A 414 -8.57 11.69 7.30
CA ILE A 414 -8.13 10.32 7.08
C ILE A 414 -8.06 10.04 5.58
N MET A 415 -9.05 10.51 4.80
CA MET A 415 -9.05 10.39 3.35
C MET A 415 -7.82 11.05 2.72
N LEU A 416 -7.50 12.27 3.16
CA LEU A 416 -6.30 12.99 2.70
C LEU A 416 -5.02 12.21 3.04
N ALA A 417 -4.90 11.70 4.27
CA ALA A 417 -3.74 10.91 4.66
C ALA A 417 -3.60 9.62 3.85
N LEU A 418 -4.70 8.88 3.62
CA LEU A 418 -4.70 7.69 2.77
C LEU A 418 -4.20 7.99 1.35
N PHE A 419 -4.68 9.09 0.74
CA PHE A 419 -4.24 9.49 -0.59
C PHE A 419 -2.75 9.87 -0.61
N LEU A 420 -2.28 10.63 0.38
CA LEU A 420 -0.87 11.04 0.47
C LEU A 420 0.06 9.84 0.64
N ILE A 421 -0.31 8.88 1.49
CA ILE A 421 0.43 7.61 1.63
C ILE A 421 0.44 6.88 0.28
N ALA A 422 -0.69 6.81 -0.42
CA ALA A 422 -0.76 6.14 -1.72
C ALA A 422 0.18 6.76 -2.77
N ILE A 423 0.26 8.09 -2.85
CA ILE A 423 1.21 8.78 -3.74
C ILE A 423 2.65 8.49 -3.29
N PHE A 424 2.93 8.54 -2.00
CA PHE A 424 4.26 8.21 -1.48
C PHE A 424 4.66 6.75 -1.82
N THR A 425 3.74 5.78 -1.71
CA THR A 425 4.02 4.38 -2.05
C THR A 425 4.32 4.21 -3.54
N THR A 426 3.67 4.97 -4.43
CA THR A 426 4.04 4.99 -5.86
C THR A 426 5.43 5.56 -6.13
N SER A 427 5.98 6.39 -5.24
CA SER A 427 7.36 6.88 -5.34
C SER A 427 8.40 5.95 -4.71
N HIS A 428 8.00 5.08 -3.78
CA HIS A 428 8.93 4.17 -3.08
C HIS A 428 8.99 2.77 -3.70
N ALA A 429 7.83 2.22 -4.05
CA ALA A 429 7.65 0.84 -4.53
C ALA A 429 7.00 0.77 -5.93
N ALA A 430 6.84 1.90 -6.62
CA ALA A 430 6.06 2.04 -7.84
C ALA A 430 4.64 1.46 -7.67
N THR A 431 3.98 1.08 -8.76
CA THR A 431 2.68 0.39 -8.74
C THR A 431 2.80 -1.14 -8.72
N ARG A 432 3.90 -1.66 -8.13
CA ARG A 432 4.21 -3.12 -8.10
C ARG A 432 3.34 -3.93 -7.14
N THR A 433 2.54 -3.28 -6.29
CA THR A 433 1.63 -3.92 -5.35
C THR A 433 0.24 -3.28 -5.42
N TYR A 434 -0.77 -3.99 -4.91
CA TYR A 434 -2.15 -3.51 -4.79
C TYR A 434 -2.36 -2.31 -3.84
N ILE A 435 -1.36 -1.92 -3.04
CA ILE A 435 -1.53 -0.97 -1.93
C ILE A 435 -1.95 0.41 -2.45
N SER A 436 -1.21 0.97 -3.42
CA SER A 436 -1.49 2.30 -3.97
C SER A 436 -2.92 2.44 -4.52
N PRO A 437 -3.42 1.55 -5.42
CA PRO A 437 -4.79 1.67 -5.92
C PRO A 437 -5.85 1.43 -4.84
N ILE A 438 -5.59 0.60 -3.82
CA ILE A 438 -6.50 0.42 -2.67
C ILE A 438 -6.60 1.68 -1.82
N LEU A 439 -5.47 2.31 -1.49
CA LEU A 439 -5.45 3.52 -0.67
C LEU A 439 -6.06 4.72 -1.41
N ILE A 440 -5.78 4.86 -2.73
CA ILE A 440 -6.47 5.83 -3.58
C ILE A 440 -7.98 5.55 -3.59
N GLY A 441 -8.40 4.31 -3.81
CA GLY A 441 -9.81 3.93 -3.77
C GLY A 441 -10.50 4.32 -2.47
N LEU A 442 -9.91 3.94 -1.32
CA LEU A 442 -10.43 4.26 0.01
C LEU A 442 -10.57 5.78 0.23
N SER A 443 -9.58 6.57 -0.19
CA SER A 443 -9.58 8.03 0.00
C SER A 443 -10.67 8.78 -0.77
N LEU A 444 -11.29 8.15 -1.77
CA LEU A 444 -12.31 8.77 -2.62
C LEU A 444 -13.75 8.49 -2.16
N LEU A 445 -13.92 7.64 -1.15
CA LEU A 445 -15.21 7.30 -0.55
C LEU A 445 -15.80 8.47 0.25
N ILE A 446 -17.13 8.50 0.38
CA ILE A 446 -17.85 9.38 1.31
C ILE A 446 -18.31 8.52 2.49
N VAL A 447 -17.73 8.76 3.67
CA VAL A 447 -18.11 8.04 4.89
C VAL A 447 -19.15 8.84 5.65
N LYS A 448 -20.28 8.20 5.99
CA LYS A 448 -21.30 8.75 6.89
C LYS A 448 -21.04 8.31 8.34
N PRO A 449 -21.23 9.20 9.33
CA PRO A 449 -21.11 8.83 10.73
C PRO A 449 -22.15 7.76 11.10
N GLN A 450 -21.80 6.91 12.06
CA GLN A 450 -22.76 5.99 12.64
C GLN A 450 -23.67 6.77 13.59
N ILE A 451 -24.97 6.88 13.25
CA ILE A 451 -25.96 7.46 14.15
C ILE A 451 -26.11 6.46 15.30
N LYS A 452 -25.77 6.88 16.53
CA LYS A 452 -26.19 6.15 17.72
C LYS A 452 -27.69 6.41 17.85
N GLU A 453 -28.51 5.39 17.61
CA GLU A 453 -29.86 5.39 18.15
C GLU A 453 -29.71 5.42 19.66
N ASN A 454 -30.18 6.51 20.30
CA ASN A 454 -30.35 6.53 21.75
C ASN A 454 -31.33 5.40 22.08
N LYS A 455 -30.82 4.33 22.66
CA LYS A 455 -31.64 3.33 23.34
C LYS A 455 -31.94 3.80 24.74
#